data_AF-A0AAC8XRK8-F1
#
_entry.id   AF-A0AAC8XRK8-F1
#
_cell.length_a   1.000
_cell.length_b   1.000
_cell.length_c   1.000
_cell.angle_alpha   90.00
_cell.angle_beta   90.00
_cell.angle_gamma   90.00
#
_symmetry.space_group_name_H-M   'P 1'
#
loop_
_entity.id
_entity.type
_entity.pdbx_description
1 polymer ?
#
loop_
_entity_poly.entity_id
_entity_poly.type
_entity_poly.pdbx_seq_one_letter_code
_entity_poly.pdbx_strand_id
1 'polypeptide(L)'
;MSSDDWYRNKDWNESIEESFYSKLKRARSQRDQYLVIQALTLTDKHPKVSLRLVDEYFESRKEKYDDVRALLAKSNAFIALGDLEGCLATYKKVLQREREFPNHQTGVYLDYPYLVAMQRIEHEFVGALDVLDEHIDRLTFPLDYFKWHASKALINNDGDEAKKALDSAKVKRSWFRFHQDVGLVGKEHEKAIKQLCKIST
;
A
#
# COMPACT_ATOMS: atom_id res chain seq x y z
N MET A 1 23.73 -14.38 6.47
CA MET A 1 22.64 -14.24 5.47
C MET A 1 22.47 -15.61 4.82
N SER A 2 21.33 -16.26 5.05
CA SER A 2 21.13 -17.65 4.63
C SER A 2 21.06 -17.74 3.10
N SER A 3 21.72 -18.74 2.56
CA SER A 3 21.65 -19.18 1.17
C SER A 3 20.18 -19.37 0.73
N ASP A 4 19.84 -18.73 -0.39
CA ASP A 4 18.61 -18.79 -1.19
C ASP A 4 17.32 -18.20 -0.63
N ASP A 5 17.11 -16.89 -0.82
CA ASP A 5 15.80 -16.22 -0.89
C ASP A 5 14.99 -16.67 -2.14
N TRP A 6 14.82 -17.99 -2.31
CA TRP A 6 14.19 -18.61 -3.48
C TRP A 6 12.72 -18.24 -3.69
N TYR A 7 12.11 -17.58 -2.71
CA TYR A 7 10.72 -17.12 -2.69
C TYR A 7 10.61 -15.58 -2.81
N ARG A 8 11.70 -14.90 -3.20
CA ARG A 8 11.76 -13.46 -3.49
C ARG A 8 12.37 -13.20 -4.87
N ASN A 9 11.97 -13.98 -5.86
CA ASN A 9 12.43 -13.77 -7.24
C ASN A 9 11.87 -12.44 -7.76
N LYS A 10 12.75 -11.56 -8.23
CA LYS A 10 12.37 -10.26 -8.82
C LYS A 10 12.00 -10.36 -10.30
N ASP A 11 12.31 -11.49 -10.91
CA ASP A 11 11.96 -11.80 -12.29
C ASP A 11 11.13 -13.10 -12.32
N TRP A 12 10.43 -13.35 -13.42
CA TRP A 12 9.54 -14.50 -13.55
C TRP A 12 9.54 -15.05 -14.96
N ASN A 13 9.96 -16.31 -15.09
CA ASN A 13 9.90 -17.11 -16.31
C ASN A 13 9.61 -18.57 -15.93
N GLU A 14 9.40 -19.43 -16.93
CA GLU A 14 9.02 -20.83 -16.73
C GLU A 14 9.98 -21.59 -15.79
N SER A 15 11.30 -21.38 -15.92
CA SER A 15 12.30 -22.06 -15.08
C SER A 15 12.26 -21.57 -13.63
N ILE A 16 12.10 -20.26 -13.41
CA ILE A 16 11.95 -19.69 -12.07
C ILE A 16 10.66 -20.21 -11.42
N GLU A 17 9.57 -20.25 -12.19
CA GLU A 17 8.29 -20.75 -11.76
C GLU A 17 8.36 -22.23 -11.34
N GLU A 18 8.95 -23.08 -12.18
CA GLU A 18 9.11 -24.51 -11.88
C GLU A 18 9.96 -24.72 -10.60
N SER A 19 11.07 -23.99 -10.48
CA SER A 19 11.93 -24.03 -9.29
C SER A 19 11.19 -23.58 -8.03
N PHE A 20 10.43 -22.49 -8.14
CA PHE A 20 9.60 -21.97 -7.06
C PHE A 20 8.57 -23.00 -6.60
N TYR A 21 7.77 -23.56 -7.51
CA TYR A 21 6.75 -24.55 -7.14
C TYR A 21 7.33 -25.88 -6.64
N SER A 22 8.48 -26.31 -7.15
CA SER A 22 9.20 -27.49 -6.65
C SER A 22 9.65 -27.33 -5.19
N LYS A 23 10.11 -26.12 -4.82
CA LYS A 23 10.42 -25.79 -3.42
C LYS A 23 9.14 -25.57 -2.61
N LEU A 24 8.13 -24.90 -3.15
CA LEU A 24 6.85 -24.63 -2.50
C LEU A 24 6.10 -25.91 -2.11
N LYS A 25 6.10 -26.93 -2.97
CA LYS A 25 5.48 -28.24 -2.69
C LYS A 25 6.07 -28.94 -1.46
N ARG A 26 7.34 -28.66 -1.15
CA ARG A 26 8.05 -29.18 0.03
C ARG A 26 7.85 -28.30 1.27
N ALA A 27 7.35 -27.08 1.11
CA ALA A 27 7.06 -26.18 2.22
C ALA A 27 5.81 -26.66 2.96
N ARG A 28 5.94 -26.80 4.29
CA ARG A 28 4.83 -27.22 5.17
C ARG A 28 4.03 -26.00 5.62
N SER A 29 4.22 -25.55 6.86
CA SER A 29 3.48 -24.42 7.45
C SER A 29 3.79 -23.07 6.79
N GLN A 30 4.97 -22.91 6.18
CA GLN A 30 5.40 -21.63 5.58
C GLN A 30 4.98 -21.45 4.11
N ARG A 31 4.28 -22.43 3.52
CA ARG A 31 3.87 -22.40 2.11
C ARG A 31 3.12 -21.11 1.77
N ASP A 32 2.12 -20.80 2.57
CA ASP A 32 1.22 -19.66 2.39
C ASP A 32 1.99 -18.33 2.46
N GLN A 33 2.90 -18.22 3.43
CA GLN A 33 3.80 -17.08 3.56
C GLN A 33 4.71 -16.92 2.33
N TYR A 34 5.28 -18.00 1.80
CA TYR A 34 6.16 -17.94 0.63
C TYR A 34 5.43 -17.51 -0.64
N LEU A 35 4.19 -17.96 -0.85
CA LEU A 35 3.34 -17.46 -1.94
C LEU A 35 3.14 -15.95 -1.86
N VAL A 36 2.78 -15.46 -0.68
CA VAL A 36 2.49 -14.03 -0.48
C VAL A 36 3.76 -13.18 -0.58
N ILE A 37 4.91 -13.64 -0.07
CA ILE A 37 6.19 -12.94 -0.24
C ILE A 37 6.58 -12.87 -1.72
N GLN A 38 6.42 -13.97 -2.46
CA GLN A 38 6.74 -13.99 -3.89
C GLN A 38 5.79 -13.06 -4.66
N ALA A 39 4.49 -13.07 -4.35
CA ALA A 39 3.51 -12.17 -4.93
C ALA A 39 3.86 -10.68 -4.68
N LEU A 40 4.19 -10.31 -3.44
CA LEU A 40 4.64 -8.96 -3.09
C LEU A 40 5.91 -8.55 -3.85
N THR A 41 6.82 -9.49 -4.09
CA THR A 41 8.09 -9.20 -4.79
C THR A 41 7.87 -8.89 -6.28
N LEU A 42 6.80 -9.42 -6.87
CA LEU A 42 6.52 -9.36 -8.29
C LEU A 42 5.56 -8.22 -8.71
N THR A 43 5.00 -7.46 -7.76
CA THR A 43 3.92 -6.49 -8.05
C THR A 43 4.29 -5.49 -9.16
N ASP A 44 5.53 -5.02 -9.18
CA ASP A 44 5.93 -3.94 -10.08
C ASP A 44 6.34 -4.45 -11.47
N LYS A 45 7.09 -5.56 -11.52
CA LYS A 45 7.66 -6.09 -12.77
C LYS A 45 6.77 -7.14 -13.44
N HIS A 46 6.03 -7.89 -12.64
CA HIS A 46 5.21 -9.02 -13.08
C HIS A 46 3.83 -9.00 -12.41
N PRO A 47 3.07 -7.89 -12.48
CA PRO A 47 1.82 -7.71 -11.75
C PRO A 47 0.78 -8.81 -12.02
N LYS A 48 0.67 -9.29 -13.28
CA LYS A 48 -0.25 -10.37 -13.62
C LYS A 48 0.10 -11.69 -12.92
N VAL A 49 1.39 -11.97 -12.74
CA VAL A 49 1.86 -13.13 -11.98
C VAL A 49 1.56 -12.94 -10.50
N SER A 50 1.81 -11.74 -9.97
CA SER A 50 1.46 -11.39 -8.59
C SER A 50 -0.03 -11.67 -8.30
N LEU A 51 -0.94 -11.21 -9.18
CA LEU A 51 -2.37 -11.48 -9.08
C LEU A 51 -2.68 -12.98 -9.06
N ARG A 52 -2.10 -13.76 -9.97
CA ARG A 52 -2.28 -15.22 -10.02
C ARG A 52 -1.82 -15.90 -8.72
N LEU A 53 -0.65 -15.54 -8.21
CA LEU A 53 -0.14 -16.09 -6.94
C LEU A 53 -1.01 -15.71 -5.75
N VAL A 54 -1.60 -14.51 -5.76
CA VAL A 54 -2.56 -14.10 -4.73
C VAL A 54 -3.84 -14.93 -4.83
N ASP A 55 -4.38 -15.13 -6.03
CA ASP A 55 -5.59 -15.93 -6.22
C ASP A 55 -5.35 -17.39 -5.77
N GLU A 56 -4.20 -17.99 -6.14
CA GLU A 56 -3.78 -19.31 -5.64
C GLU A 56 -3.65 -19.36 -4.11
N TYR A 57 -3.13 -18.29 -3.48
CA TYR A 57 -3.11 -18.18 -2.03
C TYR A 57 -4.53 -18.22 -1.46
N PHE A 58 -5.47 -17.41 -1.95
CA PHE A 58 -6.84 -17.39 -1.44
C PHE A 58 -7.57 -18.71 -1.63
N GLU A 59 -7.30 -19.44 -2.72
CA GLU A 59 -7.87 -20.75 -3.02
C GLU A 59 -7.32 -21.88 -2.14
N SER A 60 -6.04 -21.80 -1.77
CA SER A 60 -5.33 -22.92 -1.13
C SER A 60 -4.89 -22.70 0.31
N ARG A 61 -4.98 -21.46 0.81
CA ARG A 61 -4.53 -21.10 2.17
C ARG A 61 -5.22 -21.93 3.23
N LYS A 62 -4.48 -22.23 4.30
CA LYS A 62 -5.00 -22.93 5.47
C LYS A 62 -5.30 -21.98 6.62
N GLU A 63 -4.62 -20.85 6.64
CA GLU A 63 -4.72 -19.85 7.69
C GLU A 63 -4.90 -18.45 7.10
N LYS A 64 -5.44 -17.54 7.92
CA LYS A 64 -5.77 -16.17 7.49
C LYS A 64 -4.74 -15.11 7.88
N TYR A 65 -3.55 -15.55 8.29
CA TYR A 65 -2.50 -14.67 8.84
C TYR A 65 -1.95 -13.72 7.77
N ASP A 66 -1.71 -14.23 6.56
CA ASP A 66 -1.15 -13.46 5.45
C ASP A 66 -2.19 -12.74 4.59
N ASP A 67 -3.49 -12.80 4.93
CA ASP A 67 -4.60 -12.20 4.16
C ASP A 67 -4.36 -10.73 3.82
N VAL A 68 -3.97 -9.94 4.81
CA VAL A 68 -3.72 -8.51 4.65
C VAL A 68 -2.58 -8.27 3.66
N ARG A 69 -1.51 -9.07 3.76
CA ARG A 69 -0.34 -8.98 2.87
C ARG A 69 -0.65 -9.45 1.46
N ALA A 70 -1.48 -10.49 1.30
CA ALA A 70 -1.95 -10.97 0.02
C ALA A 70 -2.82 -9.93 -0.69
N LEU A 71 -3.76 -9.31 0.04
CA LEU A 71 -4.55 -8.20 -0.48
C LEU A 71 -3.68 -6.99 -0.83
N LEU A 72 -2.66 -6.68 -0.04
CA LEU A 72 -1.71 -5.60 -0.35
C LEU A 72 -0.91 -5.89 -1.63
N ALA A 73 -0.47 -7.14 -1.84
CA ALA A 73 0.16 -7.53 -3.11
C ALA A 73 -0.80 -7.31 -4.29
N LYS A 74 -2.07 -7.70 -4.12
CA LYS A 74 -3.11 -7.53 -5.14
C LYS A 74 -3.38 -6.06 -5.47
N SER A 75 -3.50 -5.18 -4.47
CA SER A 75 -3.68 -3.75 -4.71
C SER A 75 -2.47 -3.13 -5.41
N ASN A 76 -1.25 -3.52 -5.03
CA ASN A 76 -0.03 -3.02 -5.67
C ASN A 76 0.09 -3.49 -7.12
N ALA A 77 -0.27 -4.74 -7.41
CA ALA A 77 -0.32 -5.26 -8.77
C ALA A 77 -1.35 -4.52 -9.63
N PHE A 78 -2.53 -4.19 -9.07
CA PHE A 78 -3.52 -3.37 -9.76
C PHE A 78 -3.02 -1.95 -10.05
N ILE A 79 -2.32 -1.31 -9.09
CA ILE A 79 -1.65 -0.02 -9.33
C ILE A 79 -0.66 -0.11 -10.49
N ALA A 80 0.20 -1.14 -10.51
CA ALA A 80 1.19 -1.33 -11.58
C ALA A 80 0.55 -1.58 -12.96
N LEU A 81 -0.66 -2.15 -12.99
CA LEU A 81 -1.45 -2.33 -14.21
C LEU A 81 -2.26 -1.08 -14.62
N GLY A 82 -2.32 -0.06 -13.78
CA GLY A 82 -3.20 1.09 -13.97
C GLY A 82 -4.69 0.79 -13.74
N ASP A 83 -5.01 -0.36 -13.14
CA ASP A 83 -6.38 -0.75 -12.80
C ASP A 83 -6.80 -0.12 -11.47
N LEU A 84 -7.30 1.10 -11.57
CA LEU A 84 -7.69 1.90 -10.42
C LEU A 84 -8.91 1.30 -9.70
N GLU A 85 -9.90 0.80 -10.42
CA GLU A 85 -11.11 0.22 -9.83
C GLU A 85 -10.78 -1.04 -9.03
N GLY A 86 -9.98 -1.95 -9.61
CA GLY A 86 -9.48 -3.15 -8.94
C GLY A 86 -8.67 -2.81 -7.69
N CYS A 87 -7.84 -1.77 -7.75
CA CYS A 87 -7.09 -1.27 -6.61
C CYS A 87 -8.00 -0.80 -5.47
N LEU A 88 -8.95 0.13 -5.74
CA LEU A 88 -9.85 0.67 -4.73
C LEU A 88 -10.72 -0.41 -4.08
N ALA A 89 -11.26 -1.33 -4.90
CA ALA A 89 -12.03 -2.46 -4.40
C ALA A 89 -11.18 -3.35 -3.47
N THR A 90 -9.89 -3.50 -3.78
CA THR A 90 -8.96 -4.28 -2.94
C THR A 90 -8.57 -3.52 -1.68
N TYR A 91 -8.36 -2.21 -1.72
CA TYR A 91 -8.12 -1.40 -0.52
C TYR A 91 -9.27 -1.48 0.48
N LYS A 92 -10.52 -1.43 0.01
CA LYS A 92 -11.69 -1.64 0.89
C LYS A 92 -11.67 -3.02 1.57
N LYS A 93 -11.22 -4.07 0.87
CA LYS A 93 -11.04 -5.41 1.45
C LYS A 93 -9.89 -5.43 2.47
N VAL A 94 -8.79 -4.72 2.22
CA VAL A 94 -7.70 -4.58 3.21
C VAL A 94 -8.24 -3.94 4.48
N LEU A 95 -8.88 -2.77 4.38
CA LEU A 95 -9.42 -2.05 5.53
C LEU A 95 -10.42 -2.89 6.32
N GLN A 96 -11.30 -3.61 5.62
CA GLN A 96 -12.23 -4.55 6.26
C GLN A 96 -11.48 -5.67 7.00
N ARG A 97 -10.42 -6.22 6.40
CA ARG A 97 -9.61 -7.27 7.00
C ARG A 97 -8.85 -6.77 8.23
N GLU A 98 -8.34 -5.54 8.21
CA GLU A 98 -7.69 -4.92 9.37
C GLU A 98 -8.66 -4.75 10.54
N ARG A 99 -9.91 -4.37 10.28
CA ARG A 99 -10.95 -4.30 11.33
C ARG A 99 -11.24 -5.65 11.97
N GLU A 100 -11.23 -6.73 11.18
CA GLU A 100 -11.42 -8.08 11.70
C GLU A 100 -10.18 -8.58 12.47
N PHE A 101 -8.97 -8.14 12.08
CA PHE A 101 -7.67 -8.61 12.60
C PHE A 101 -6.78 -7.41 12.95
N PRO A 102 -7.08 -6.69 14.05
CA PRO A 102 -6.51 -5.37 14.34
C PRO A 102 -5.00 -5.36 14.61
N ASN A 103 -4.39 -6.52 14.84
CA ASN A 103 -2.95 -6.66 15.04
C ASN A 103 -2.15 -6.66 13.71
N HIS A 104 -2.82 -6.67 12.56
CA HIS A 104 -2.18 -6.65 11.25
C HIS A 104 -2.61 -5.40 10.49
N GLN A 105 -1.82 -4.33 10.62
CA GLN A 105 -2.11 -3.00 10.10
C GLN A 105 -1.16 -2.61 8.96
N THR A 106 -1.66 -1.84 7.99
CA THR A 106 -0.93 -1.34 6.82
C THR A 106 -1.10 0.16 6.64
N GLY A 107 -0.44 0.74 5.62
CA GLY A 107 -0.64 2.14 5.22
C GLY A 107 -1.90 2.40 4.40
N VAL A 108 -2.74 1.39 4.13
CA VAL A 108 -3.88 1.54 3.20
C VAL A 108 -4.89 2.59 3.64
N TYR A 109 -5.03 2.83 4.95
CA TYR A 109 -5.88 3.91 5.47
C TYR A 109 -5.44 5.32 5.01
N LEU A 110 -4.17 5.48 4.60
CA LEU A 110 -3.65 6.70 3.97
C LEU A 110 -3.59 6.58 2.46
N ASP A 111 -3.19 5.42 1.93
CA ASP A 111 -3.01 5.23 0.50
C ASP A 111 -4.33 5.28 -0.28
N TYR A 112 -5.43 4.76 0.30
CA TYR A 112 -6.75 4.81 -0.31
C TYR A 112 -7.29 6.24 -0.44
N PRO A 113 -7.41 7.04 0.65
CA PRO A 113 -7.90 8.42 0.54
C PRO A 113 -7.00 9.30 -0.32
N TYR A 114 -5.68 9.11 -0.23
CA TYR A 114 -4.73 9.86 -1.02
C TYR A 114 -4.85 9.57 -2.52
N LEU A 115 -5.04 8.31 -2.90
CA LEU A 115 -5.28 7.94 -4.30
C LEU A 115 -6.62 8.50 -4.82
N VAL A 116 -7.69 8.38 -4.02
CA VAL A 116 -9.03 8.93 -4.34
C VAL A 116 -8.95 10.42 -4.59
N ALA A 117 -8.26 11.17 -3.72
CA ALA A 117 -8.07 12.60 -3.84
C ALA A 117 -7.24 12.99 -5.09
N MET A 118 -6.11 12.32 -5.29
CA MET A 118 -5.18 12.60 -6.40
C MET A 118 -5.80 12.32 -7.78
N GLN A 119 -6.69 11.33 -7.86
CA GLN A 119 -7.40 10.96 -9.09
C GLN A 119 -8.80 11.60 -9.20
N ARG A 120 -9.23 12.38 -8.19
CA ARG A 120 -10.54 13.02 -8.12
C ARG A 120 -11.71 12.05 -8.32
N ILE A 121 -11.71 10.95 -7.58
CA ILE A 121 -12.76 9.92 -7.64
C ILE A 121 -13.92 10.35 -6.75
N GLU A 122 -14.75 11.26 -7.24
CA GLU A 122 -15.71 12.02 -6.41
C GLU A 122 -16.72 11.15 -5.67
N HIS A 123 -17.17 10.03 -6.26
CA HIS A 123 -18.09 9.10 -5.61
C HIS A 123 -17.48 8.35 -4.42
N GLU A 124 -16.15 8.37 -4.26
CA GLU A 124 -15.42 7.76 -3.15
C GLU A 124 -15.05 8.77 -2.04
N PHE A 125 -15.30 10.06 -2.23
CA PHE A 125 -14.82 11.11 -1.32
C PHE A 125 -15.32 10.95 0.12
N VAL A 126 -16.60 10.62 0.30
CA VAL A 126 -17.17 10.41 1.64
C VAL A 126 -16.45 9.26 2.35
N GLY A 127 -16.35 8.10 1.69
CA GLY A 127 -15.67 6.93 2.27
C GLY A 127 -14.17 7.16 2.51
N ALA A 128 -13.51 7.93 1.66
CA ALA A 128 -12.12 8.34 1.86
C ALA A 128 -11.94 9.22 3.09
N LEU A 129 -12.83 10.19 3.33
CA LEU A 129 -12.80 11.04 4.52
C LEU A 129 -13.10 10.25 5.79
N ASP A 130 -14.10 9.37 5.76
CA ASP A 130 -14.44 8.50 6.90
C ASP A 130 -13.24 7.63 7.31
N VAL A 131 -12.56 7.01 6.33
CA VAL A 131 -11.36 6.20 6.59
C VAL A 131 -10.23 7.01 7.19
N LEU A 132 -10.04 8.27 6.77
CA LEU A 132 -9.10 9.15 7.45
C LEU A 132 -9.56 9.32 8.89
N ASP A 133 -10.71 9.93 9.14
CA ASP A 133 -11.14 10.33 10.48
C ASP A 133 -11.15 9.16 11.50
N GLU A 134 -11.39 7.91 11.08
CA GLU A 134 -11.29 6.69 11.90
C GLU A 134 -9.87 6.38 12.44
N HIS A 135 -8.81 6.87 11.79
CA HIS A 135 -7.43 6.37 11.96
C HIS A 135 -6.39 7.47 12.28
N ILE A 136 -6.82 8.60 12.85
CA ILE A 136 -5.94 9.75 13.13
C ILE A 136 -4.82 9.42 14.12
N ASP A 137 -5.11 8.52 15.05
CA ASP A 137 -4.20 8.06 16.10
C ASP A 137 -3.03 7.23 15.55
N ARG A 138 -3.16 6.70 14.32
CA ARG A 138 -2.11 5.90 13.65
C ARG A 138 -1.04 6.76 12.98
N LEU A 139 -1.27 8.07 12.82
CA LEU A 139 -0.32 8.97 12.17
C LEU A 139 1.02 8.96 12.89
N THR A 140 1.99 8.34 12.23
CA THR A 140 3.35 8.31 12.73
C THR A 140 4.13 9.33 11.95
N PHE A 141 4.66 9.03 10.76
CA PHE A 141 5.71 9.77 10.07
C PHE A 141 5.28 11.08 9.36
N PRO A 142 6.21 11.98 8.99
CA PRO A 142 5.89 13.18 8.19
C PRO A 142 5.12 12.88 6.90
N LEU A 143 5.42 11.77 6.23
CA LEU A 143 4.68 11.29 5.06
C LEU A 143 3.22 10.97 5.38
N ASP A 144 2.94 10.47 6.58
CA ASP A 144 1.59 10.12 7.02
C ASP A 144 0.75 11.39 7.16
N TYR A 145 1.28 12.38 7.89
CA TYR A 145 0.65 13.71 8.02
C TYR A 145 0.49 14.38 6.66
N PHE A 146 1.48 14.27 5.78
CA PHE A 146 1.38 14.81 4.42
C PHE A 146 0.22 14.18 3.65
N LYS A 147 0.15 12.84 3.56
CA LYS A 147 -0.93 12.16 2.82
C LYS A 147 -2.29 12.46 3.42
N TRP A 148 -2.39 12.48 4.74
CA TRP A 148 -3.61 12.81 5.45
C TRP A 148 -4.14 14.20 5.10
N HIS A 149 -3.34 15.24 5.36
CA HIS A 149 -3.74 16.62 5.11
C HIS A 149 -3.92 16.90 3.62
N ALA A 150 -3.07 16.32 2.76
CA ALA A 150 -3.21 16.45 1.31
C ALA A 150 -4.54 15.89 0.82
N SER A 151 -4.96 14.74 1.34
CA SER A 151 -6.24 14.12 0.97
C SER A 151 -7.41 15.02 1.36
N LYS A 152 -7.45 15.52 2.60
CA LYS A 152 -8.50 16.43 3.08
C LYS A 152 -8.53 17.73 2.26
N ALA A 153 -7.36 18.32 2.01
CA ALA A 153 -7.21 19.53 1.23
C ALA A 153 -7.73 19.37 -0.21
N LEU A 154 -7.36 18.28 -0.89
CA LEU A 154 -7.73 18.04 -2.28
C LEU A 154 -9.21 17.67 -2.44
N ILE A 155 -9.77 16.92 -1.49
CA ILE A 155 -11.20 16.53 -1.51
C ILE A 155 -12.10 17.74 -1.21
N ASN A 156 -11.77 18.52 -0.17
CA ASN A 156 -12.61 19.63 0.29
C ASN A 156 -12.24 20.99 -0.32
N ASN A 157 -11.18 21.05 -1.15
CA ASN A 157 -10.57 22.30 -1.61
C ASN A 157 -10.22 23.25 -0.43
N ASP A 158 -9.61 22.68 0.61
CA ASP A 158 -9.32 23.35 1.88
C ASP A 158 -7.87 23.87 1.91
N GLY A 159 -7.72 25.20 1.92
CA GLY A 159 -6.42 25.88 1.91
C GLY A 159 -5.62 25.74 3.20
N ASP A 160 -6.27 25.55 4.35
CA ASP A 160 -5.57 25.39 5.63
C ASP A 160 -5.03 23.97 5.79
N GLU A 161 -5.79 22.97 5.37
CA GLU A 161 -5.28 21.59 5.22
C GLU A 161 -4.14 21.54 4.19
N ALA A 162 -4.24 22.30 3.10
CA ALA A 162 -3.17 22.37 2.10
C ALA A 162 -1.85 22.91 2.70
N LYS A 163 -1.93 23.96 3.53
CA LYS A 163 -0.75 24.51 4.24
C LYS A 163 -0.13 23.48 5.17
N LYS A 164 -0.94 22.77 5.96
CA LYS A 164 -0.45 21.71 6.87
C LYS A 164 0.28 20.60 6.11
N ALA A 165 -0.29 20.15 4.99
CA ALA A 165 0.36 19.18 4.12
C ALA A 165 1.71 19.70 3.61
N LEU A 166 1.74 20.93 3.09
CA LEU A 166 2.98 21.55 2.59
C LEU A 166 4.05 21.71 3.68
N ASP A 167 3.66 21.97 4.92
CA ASP A 167 4.59 22.03 6.05
C ASP A 167 5.17 20.66 6.38
N SER A 168 4.35 19.59 6.36
CA SER A 168 4.86 18.21 6.48
C SER A 168 5.86 17.87 5.37
N ALA A 169 5.64 18.34 4.13
CA ALA A 169 6.56 18.11 3.01
C ALA A 169 7.92 18.84 3.14
N LYS A 170 8.00 19.89 3.96
CA LYS A 170 9.26 20.60 4.23
C LYS A 170 10.15 19.85 5.22
N VAL A 171 9.61 18.94 6.02
CA VAL A 171 10.37 18.17 7.01
C VAL A 171 11.44 17.32 6.31
N LYS A 172 12.70 17.50 6.71
CA LYS A 172 13.87 16.78 6.14
C LYS A 172 14.48 15.73 7.07
N ARG A 173 13.97 15.63 8.29
CA ARG A 173 14.38 14.64 9.29
C ARG A 173 13.16 14.22 10.10
N SER A 174 12.94 12.92 10.23
CA SER A 174 11.95 12.37 11.15
C SER A 174 12.38 12.63 12.59
N TRP A 175 11.44 12.62 13.53
CA TRP A 175 11.74 12.75 14.97
C TRP A 175 12.32 11.46 15.57
N PHE A 176 12.48 10.39 14.79
CA PHE A 176 13.13 9.17 15.26
C PHE A 176 14.65 9.35 15.26
N ARG A 177 15.21 9.50 16.47
CA ARG A 177 16.64 9.78 16.71
C ARG A 177 17.59 8.94 15.86
N PHE A 178 17.32 7.64 15.71
CA PHE A 178 18.16 6.67 14.98
C PHE A 178 17.69 6.35 13.56
N HIS A 179 16.56 6.92 13.11
CA HIS A 179 15.94 6.65 11.80
C HIS A 179 15.43 7.95 11.17
N GLN A 180 16.29 8.97 11.14
CA GLN A 180 15.93 10.34 10.74
C GLN A 180 15.50 10.44 9.27
N ASP A 181 15.85 9.47 8.42
CA ASP A 181 15.53 9.50 6.99
C ASP A 181 14.26 8.71 6.62
N VAL A 182 13.60 8.07 7.60
CA VAL A 182 12.42 7.23 7.36
C VAL A 182 11.13 8.06 7.36
N GLY A 183 10.22 7.73 6.43
CA GLY A 183 8.87 8.29 6.40
C GLY A 183 8.83 9.78 6.02
N LEU A 184 9.82 10.25 5.26
CA LEU A 184 9.85 11.60 4.72
C LEU A 184 9.06 11.69 3.40
N VAL A 185 8.59 12.88 3.05
CA VAL A 185 7.92 13.13 1.77
C VAL A 185 8.95 13.19 0.65
N GLY A 186 8.87 12.22 -0.29
CA GLY A 186 9.76 12.11 -1.44
C GLY A 186 9.29 12.86 -2.69
N LYS A 187 10.06 12.75 -3.77
CA LYS A 187 9.83 13.43 -5.06
C LYS A 187 8.63 12.88 -5.82
N GLU A 188 8.26 11.63 -5.55
CA GLU A 188 7.06 10.99 -6.06
C GLU A 188 5.76 11.77 -5.74
N HIS A 189 5.81 12.67 -4.75
CA HIS A 189 4.69 13.54 -4.36
C HIS A 189 4.70 14.94 -5.00
N GLU A 190 5.61 15.25 -5.92
CA GLU A 190 5.71 16.58 -6.57
C GLU A 190 4.41 17.05 -7.23
N LYS A 191 3.65 16.13 -7.84
CA LYS A 191 2.35 16.47 -8.46
C LYS A 191 1.35 16.96 -7.42
N ALA A 192 1.27 16.29 -6.27
CA ALA A 192 0.39 16.68 -5.18
C ALA A 192 0.80 18.03 -4.59
N ILE A 193 2.11 18.24 -4.34
CA ILE A 193 2.64 19.51 -3.85
C ILE A 193 2.24 20.68 -4.76
N LYS A 194 2.36 20.51 -6.09
CA LYS A 194 1.93 21.54 -7.06
C LYS A 194 0.43 21.82 -7.00
N GLN A 195 -0.41 20.83 -6.74
CA GLN A 195 -1.86 21.03 -6.58
C GLN A 195 -2.17 21.75 -5.26
N LEU A 196 -1.53 21.33 -4.16
CA LEU A 196 -1.72 21.94 -2.83
C LEU A 196 -1.32 23.42 -2.81
N CYS A 197 -0.22 23.80 -3.47
CA CYS A 197 0.18 25.21 -3.59
C CYS A 197 -0.90 26.09 -4.23
N LYS A 198 -1.73 25.54 -5.13
CA LYS A 198 -2.83 26.29 -5.78
C LYS A 198 -4.06 26.44 -4.87
N ILE A 199 -4.23 25.54 -3.91
CA ILE A 199 -5.35 25.54 -2.96
C ILE A 199 -4.99 26.38 -1.73
N SER A 200 -3.71 26.43 -1.36
CA SER A 200 -3.23 27.14 -0.17
C SER A 200 -3.24 28.68 -0.27
N THR A 201 -3.42 29.22 -1.48
CA THR A 201 -3.53 30.66 -1.78
C THR A 201 -4.94 31.16 -1.57
#